data_AF-A0A660VD56-F1
#
_entry.id   AF-A0A660VD56-F1
#
_cell.length_a   1.000
_cell.length_b   1.000
_cell.length_c   1.000
_cell.angle_alpha   90.00
_cell.angle_beta   90.00
_cell.angle_gamma   90.00
#
_symmetry.space_group_name_H-M   'P 1'
#
loop_
_entity.id
_entity.type
_entity.pdbx_description
1 polymer ?
#
loop_
_entity_poly.entity_id
_entity_poly.type
_entity_poly.pdbx_seq_one_letter_code
_entity_poly.pdbx_strand_id
1 'polypeptide(L)'
;MEILVAVFAGIMGAAMAGIWGRDILSGHGFDAPHGLLRAREADSDDLMIWHWGAEFGTALLLIAGASLLIAGAAIAEPVMLLGLGALMYTSTNSLGWALAAPARRPYVLPLAGGLVGAVISAAALILF
;
A
#
# COMPACT_ATOMS: atom_id res chain seq x y z
N MET A 1 14.49 13.47 10.48
CA MET A 1 13.11 12.93 10.55
C MET A 1 12.73 12.29 9.22
N GLU A 2 12.98 12.99 8.12
CA GLU A 2 12.78 12.53 6.74
C GLU A 2 13.37 11.15 6.45
N ILE A 3 14.59 10.85 6.92
CA ILE A 3 15.21 9.52 6.74
C ILE A 3 14.35 8.40 7.36
N LEU A 4 13.76 8.62 8.55
CA LEU A 4 12.90 7.60 9.18
C LEU A 4 11.62 7.39 8.36
N VAL A 5 11.02 8.49 7.89
CA VAL A 5 9.84 8.44 7.01
C VAL A 5 10.17 7.74 5.69
N ALA A 6 11.30 8.05 5.07
CA ALA A 6 11.75 7.44 3.83
C ALA A 6 12.01 5.94 4.01
N VAL A 7 12.66 5.52 5.09
CA VAL A 7 12.89 4.10 5.38
C VAL A 7 11.56 3.37 5.59
N PHE A 8 10.67 3.92 6.41
CA PHE A 8 9.33 3.35 6.62
C PHE A 8 8.55 3.21 5.31
N ALA A 9 8.42 4.30 4.55
CA ALA A 9 7.68 4.31 3.30
C ALA A 9 8.30 3.38 2.25
N GLY A 10 9.64 3.37 2.15
CA GLY A 10 10.36 2.47 1.25
C GLY A 10 10.11 1.00 1.56
N ILE A 11 10.16 0.62 2.84
CA ILE A 11 9.86 -0.75 3.28
C ILE A 11 8.40 -1.11 2.97
N MET A 12 7.45 -0.23 3.30
CA MET A 12 6.03 -0.49 3.05
C MET A 12 5.73 -0.63 1.56
N GLY A 13 6.24 0.30 0.72
CA GLY A 13 6.04 0.24 -0.72
C GLY A 13 6.66 -1.02 -1.33
N ALA A 14 7.88 -1.40 -0.92
CA ALA A 14 8.52 -2.63 -1.39
C ALA A 14 7.76 -3.89 -0.95
N ALA A 15 7.28 -3.93 0.30
CA ALA A 15 6.50 -5.05 0.81
C ALA A 15 5.16 -5.19 0.06
N MET A 16 4.44 -4.09 -0.15
CA MET A 16 3.19 -4.10 -0.93
C MET A 16 3.42 -4.60 -2.36
N ALA A 17 4.41 -4.05 -3.07
CA ALA A 17 4.74 -4.48 -4.42
C ALA A 17 5.16 -5.95 -4.48
N GLY A 18 5.93 -6.42 -3.50
CA GLY A 18 6.39 -7.80 -3.41
C GLY A 18 5.27 -8.80 -3.13
N ILE A 19 4.37 -8.50 -2.19
CA ILE A 19 3.23 -9.36 -1.85
C ILE A 19 2.30 -9.49 -3.06
N TRP A 20 1.87 -8.37 -3.66
CA TRP A 20 1.00 -8.41 -4.82
C TRP A 20 1.67 -9.03 -6.05
N GLY A 21 2.96 -8.74 -6.27
CA GLY A 21 3.73 -9.38 -7.34
C GLY A 21 3.78 -10.90 -7.19
N ARG A 22 4.02 -11.39 -5.98
CA ARG A 22 3.99 -12.84 -5.67
C ARG A 22 2.60 -13.42 -5.90
N ASP A 23 1.56 -12.77 -5.41
CA ASP A 23 0.20 -13.30 -5.46
C ASP A 23 -0.28 -13.40 -6.92
N ILE A 24 0.04 -12.40 -7.77
CA ILE A 24 -0.19 -12.45 -9.22
C ILE A 24 0.54 -13.62 -9.87
N LEU A 25 1.84 -13.81 -9.57
CA LEU A 25 2.63 -14.90 -10.15
C LEU A 25 2.15 -16.28 -9.72
N SER A 26 1.60 -16.40 -8.51
CA SER A 26 1.04 -17.65 -7.98
C SER A 26 -0.40 -17.93 -8.44
N GLY A 27 -1.06 -16.96 -9.11
CA GLY A 27 -2.47 -17.06 -9.48
C GLY A 27 -3.41 -17.14 -8.26
N HIS A 28 -3.00 -16.59 -7.12
CA HIS A 28 -3.75 -16.70 -5.88
C HIS A 28 -4.81 -15.60 -5.77
N GLY A 29 -6.04 -15.96 -5.44
CA GLY A 29 -7.11 -15.02 -5.09
C GLY A 29 -7.88 -14.39 -6.25
N PHE A 30 -7.61 -14.76 -7.51
CA PHE A 30 -8.37 -14.27 -8.66
C PHE A 30 -8.50 -15.30 -9.78
N ASP A 31 -9.65 -15.27 -10.46
CA ASP A 31 -9.90 -16.08 -11.64
C ASP A 31 -9.48 -15.31 -12.90
N ALA A 32 -8.48 -15.83 -13.62
CA ALA A 32 -7.98 -15.25 -14.87
C ALA A 32 -8.21 -16.11 -16.15
N PRO A 33 -9.36 -16.81 -16.34
CA PRO A 33 -9.58 -17.60 -17.56
C PRO A 33 -9.61 -16.73 -18.84
N HIS A 34 -9.82 -15.42 -18.70
CA HIS A 34 -9.91 -14.46 -19.81
C HIS A 34 -8.73 -13.45 -19.88
N GLY A 35 -7.61 -13.75 -19.18
CA GLY A 35 -6.42 -12.90 -19.12
C GLY A 35 -6.43 -11.84 -17.99
N LEU A 36 -5.25 -11.28 -17.67
CA LEU A 36 -5.02 -10.43 -16.50
C LEU A 36 -5.91 -9.16 -16.45
N LEU A 37 -6.18 -8.53 -17.58
CA LEU A 37 -7.02 -7.31 -17.63
C LEU A 37 -8.50 -7.56 -17.33
N ARG A 38 -8.92 -8.82 -17.35
CA ARG A 38 -10.28 -9.27 -17.03
C ARG A 38 -10.31 -10.20 -15.82
N ALA A 39 -9.19 -10.28 -15.09
CA ALA A 39 -9.12 -11.05 -13.86
C ALA A 39 -10.11 -10.48 -12.85
N ARG A 40 -10.83 -11.38 -12.17
CA ARG A 40 -11.82 -11.02 -11.16
C ARG A 40 -11.49 -11.65 -9.83
N GLU A 41 -11.78 -10.91 -8.76
CA GLU A 41 -11.62 -11.40 -7.40
C GLU A 41 -12.61 -12.54 -7.14
N ALA A 42 -12.11 -13.63 -6.53
CA ALA A 42 -12.89 -14.85 -6.36
C ALA A 42 -14.12 -14.67 -5.44
N ASP A 43 -14.05 -13.76 -4.47
CA ASP A 43 -15.07 -13.58 -3.44
C ASP A 43 -16.16 -12.54 -3.82
N SER A 44 -15.84 -11.58 -4.70
CA SER A 44 -16.66 -10.38 -4.94
C SER A 44 -17.03 -10.16 -6.41
N ASP A 45 -16.43 -10.91 -7.34
CA ASP A 45 -16.51 -10.69 -8.79
C ASP A 45 -15.97 -9.32 -9.24
N ASP A 46 -15.29 -8.55 -8.38
CA ASP A 46 -14.73 -7.25 -8.74
C ASP A 46 -13.52 -7.38 -9.67
N LEU A 47 -13.31 -6.38 -10.54
CA LEU A 47 -12.16 -6.36 -11.44
C LEU A 47 -10.85 -6.13 -10.66
N MET A 48 -9.92 -7.06 -10.79
CA MET A 48 -8.60 -7.00 -10.14
C MET A 48 -7.76 -5.81 -10.58
N ILE A 49 -7.96 -5.29 -11.78
CA ILE A 49 -7.17 -4.17 -12.30
C ILE A 49 -7.27 -2.91 -11.44
N TRP A 50 -8.43 -2.66 -10.82
CA TRP A 50 -8.62 -1.51 -9.94
C TRP A 50 -7.89 -1.71 -8.61
N HIS A 51 -7.93 -2.92 -8.07
CA HIS A 51 -7.19 -3.30 -6.88
C HIS A 51 -5.68 -3.20 -7.13
N TRP A 52 -5.18 -3.81 -8.20
CA TRP A 52 -3.76 -3.70 -8.57
C TRP A 52 -3.34 -2.26 -8.83
N GLY A 53 -4.17 -1.46 -9.50
CA GLY A 53 -3.91 -0.05 -9.73
C GLY A 53 -3.75 0.73 -8.42
N ALA A 54 -4.65 0.52 -7.46
CA ALA A 54 -4.57 1.16 -6.14
C ALA A 54 -3.32 0.72 -5.36
N GLU A 55 -3.04 -0.58 -5.34
CA GLU A 55 -1.96 -1.16 -4.53
C GLU A 55 -0.57 -0.87 -5.12
N PHE A 56 -0.36 -1.09 -6.42
CA PHE A 56 0.90 -0.73 -7.09
C PHE A 56 1.07 0.78 -7.22
N GLY A 57 -0.01 1.54 -7.39
CA GLY A 57 0.03 3.00 -7.37
C GLY A 57 0.49 3.54 -6.01
N THR A 58 -0.05 2.98 -4.92
CA THR A 58 0.39 3.31 -3.55
C THR A 58 1.85 2.93 -3.35
N ALA A 59 2.25 1.71 -3.73
CA ALA A 59 3.63 1.25 -3.62
C ALA A 59 4.61 2.15 -4.39
N LEU A 60 4.25 2.56 -5.61
CA LEU A 60 5.05 3.45 -6.44
C LEU A 60 5.22 4.82 -5.78
N LEU A 61 4.14 5.43 -5.28
CA LEU A 61 4.20 6.71 -4.59
C LEU A 61 5.09 6.66 -3.34
N LEU A 62 5.00 5.59 -2.55
CA LEU A 62 5.83 5.40 -1.36
C LEU A 62 7.31 5.24 -1.71
N ILE A 63 7.64 4.41 -2.71
CA ILE A 63 9.03 4.19 -3.13
C ILE A 63 9.61 5.45 -3.78
N ALA A 64 8.86 6.10 -4.66
CA ALA A 64 9.27 7.34 -5.31
C ALA A 64 9.43 8.46 -4.28
N GLY A 65 8.46 8.65 -3.39
CA GLY A 65 8.54 9.62 -2.29
C GLY A 65 9.74 9.37 -1.39
N ALA A 66 10.02 8.11 -1.02
CA ALA A 66 11.17 7.77 -0.20
C ALA A 66 12.49 8.11 -0.90
N SER A 67 12.59 7.78 -2.18
CA SER A 67 13.77 8.08 -3.00
C SER A 67 13.98 9.58 -3.14
N LEU A 68 12.90 10.35 -3.35
CA LEU A 68 12.93 11.80 -3.46
C LEU A 68 13.33 12.48 -2.14
N LEU A 69 12.83 11.99 -1.00
CA LEU A 69 13.24 12.48 0.31
C LEU A 69 14.73 12.27 0.56
N ILE A 70 15.25 11.08 0.24
CA ILE A 70 16.70 10.78 0.36
C ILE A 70 17.53 11.70 -0.54
N ALA A 71 17.02 12.01 -1.74
CA ALA A 71 17.69 12.90 -2.68
C ALA A 71 17.55 14.40 -2.35
N GLY A 72 16.74 14.78 -1.35
CA GLY A 72 16.47 16.19 -1.03
C GLY A 72 15.75 16.94 -2.16
N ALA A 73 14.90 16.26 -2.94
CA ALA A 73 14.22 16.87 -4.07
C ALA A 73 13.08 17.81 -3.62
N ALA A 74 12.89 18.94 -4.32
CA ALA A 74 11.87 19.94 -3.97
C ALA A 74 10.42 19.42 -3.99
N ILE A 75 10.15 18.33 -4.73
CA ILE A 75 8.83 17.69 -4.80
C ILE A 75 8.68 16.49 -3.87
N ALA A 76 9.68 16.20 -3.02
CA ALA A 76 9.69 14.99 -2.20
C ALA A 76 8.51 14.93 -1.22
N GLU A 77 8.27 16.02 -0.49
CA GLU A 77 7.21 16.11 0.50
C GLU A 77 5.80 15.89 -0.09
N PRO A 78 5.35 16.59 -1.15
CA PRO A 78 4.01 16.36 -1.70
C PRO A 78 3.84 14.95 -2.26
N VAL A 79 4.86 14.38 -2.90
CA VAL A 79 4.81 12.99 -3.38
C VAL A 79 4.70 12.00 -2.22
N MET A 80 5.48 12.22 -1.15
CA MET A 80 5.42 11.37 0.04
C MET A 80 4.08 11.48 0.75
N LEU A 81 3.53 12.69 0.94
CA LEU A 81 2.22 12.88 1.57
C LEU A 81 1.09 12.20 0.78
N LEU A 82 1.13 12.23 -0.55
CA LEU A 82 0.21 11.47 -1.39
C LEU A 82 0.34 9.96 -1.16
N GLY A 83 1.57 9.44 -1.14
CA GLY A 83 1.82 8.02 -0.86
C GLY A 83 1.36 7.58 0.53
N LEU A 84 1.64 8.38 1.57
CA LEU A 84 1.21 8.13 2.94
C LEU A 84 -0.32 8.21 3.07
N GLY A 85 -0.97 9.16 2.41
CA GLY A 85 -2.43 9.26 2.37
C GLY A 85 -3.07 8.02 1.71
N ALA A 86 -2.51 7.57 0.59
CA ALA A 86 -2.93 6.34 -0.07
C ALA A 86 -2.73 5.11 0.85
N LEU A 87 -1.59 5.03 1.55
CA LEU A 87 -1.31 3.97 2.53
C LEU A 87 -2.31 3.99 3.70
N MET A 88 -2.66 5.16 4.24
CA MET A 88 -3.69 5.30 5.27
C MET A 88 -5.04 4.80 4.77
N TYR A 89 -5.44 5.18 3.55
CA TYR A 89 -6.69 4.76 2.94
C TYR A 89 -6.75 3.24 2.78
N THR A 90 -5.77 2.61 2.11
CA THR A 90 -5.78 1.15 1.91
C THR A 90 -5.69 0.39 3.23
N SER A 91 -4.87 0.88 4.18
CA SER A 91 -4.77 0.24 5.50
C SER A 91 -6.08 0.32 6.27
N THR A 92 -6.76 1.47 6.25
CA THR A 92 -8.07 1.64 6.91
C THR A 92 -9.13 0.75 6.29
N ASN A 93 -9.20 0.74 4.95
CA ASN A 93 -10.16 -0.09 4.23
C ASN A 93 -9.93 -1.57 4.56
N SER A 94 -8.73 -2.08 4.31
CA SER A 94 -8.37 -3.48 4.55
C SER A 94 -8.49 -3.88 6.02
N LEU A 95 -8.22 -2.97 6.97
CA LEU A 95 -8.39 -3.25 8.41
C LEU A 95 -9.85 -3.48 8.77
N GLY A 96 -10.77 -2.71 8.19
CA GLY A 96 -12.22 -2.93 8.35
C GLY A 96 -12.63 -4.34 7.92
N TRP A 97 -12.16 -4.79 6.75
CA TRP A 97 -12.39 -6.14 6.25
C TRP A 97 -11.77 -7.23 7.13
N ALA A 98 -10.53 -7.02 7.59
CA ALA A 98 -9.83 -7.97 8.45
C ALA A 98 -10.49 -8.14 9.82
N LEU A 99 -11.08 -7.06 10.37
CA LEU A 99 -11.83 -7.09 11.62
C LEU A 99 -13.20 -7.74 11.47
N ALA A 100 -13.86 -7.57 10.32
CA ALA A 100 -15.17 -8.15 10.03
C ALA A 100 -15.12 -9.68 9.82
N ALA A 101 -14.01 -10.23 9.32
CA ALA A 101 -13.88 -11.65 9.00
C ALA A 101 -12.85 -12.36 9.91
N PRO A 102 -13.26 -13.33 10.77
CA PRO A 102 -12.35 -14.03 11.68
C PRO A 102 -11.14 -14.69 11.00
N ALA A 103 -11.32 -15.23 9.79
CA ALA A 103 -10.26 -15.85 9.01
C ALA A 103 -9.15 -14.86 8.59
N ARG A 104 -9.46 -13.57 8.53
CA ARG A 104 -8.54 -12.50 8.09
C ARG A 104 -7.85 -11.78 9.26
N ARG A 105 -8.11 -12.20 10.52
CA ARG A 105 -7.49 -11.62 11.73
C ARG A 105 -5.96 -11.57 11.72
N PRO A 106 -5.21 -12.52 11.11
CA PRO A 106 -3.75 -12.41 11.06
C PRO A 106 -3.25 -11.13 10.36
N TYR A 107 -4.06 -10.52 9.50
CA TYR A 107 -3.71 -9.28 8.79
C TYR A 107 -3.95 -8.00 9.59
N VAL A 108 -4.65 -8.07 10.74
CA VAL A 108 -5.00 -6.88 11.54
C VAL A 108 -3.76 -6.12 12.00
N LEU A 109 -2.74 -6.81 12.52
CA LEU A 109 -1.53 -6.17 13.04
C LEU A 109 -0.71 -5.48 11.93
N PRO A 110 -0.41 -6.13 10.79
CA PRO A 110 0.23 -5.47 9.66
C PRO A 110 -0.51 -4.21 9.19
N LEU A 111 -1.84 -4.29 9.05
CA LEU A 111 -2.67 -3.18 8.57
C LEU A 111 -2.73 -2.02 9.58
N ALA A 112 -2.87 -2.33 10.87
CA ALA A 112 -2.80 -1.33 11.92
C ALA A 112 -1.42 -0.67 12.00
N GLY A 113 -0.34 -1.44 11.84
CA GLY A 113 1.03 -0.93 11.78
C GLY A 113 1.24 0.02 10.60
N GLY A 114 0.76 -0.35 9.41
CA GLY A 114 0.77 0.51 8.23
C GLY A 114 0.02 1.82 8.45
N LEU A 115 -1.19 1.75 9.01
CA LEU A 115 -2.00 2.93 9.31
C LEU A 115 -1.34 3.87 10.33
N VAL A 116 -0.92 3.34 11.48
CA VAL A 116 -0.30 4.14 12.55
C VAL A 116 1.03 4.74 12.07
N GLY A 117 1.86 3.93 11.40
CA GLY A 117 3.13 4.39 10.82
C GLY A 117 2.92 5.50 9.79
N ALA A 118 1.89 5.38 8.95
CA ALA A 118 1.56 6.41 7.97
C ALA A 118 1.12 7.71 8.65
N VAL A 119 0.23 7.65 9.64
CA VAL A 119 -0.25 8.83 10.38
C VAL A 119 0.90 9.56 11.07
N ILE A 120 1.76 8.82 11.77
CA ILE A 120 2.93 9.39 12.46
C ILE A 120 3.88 10.02 11.44
N SER A 121 4.14 9.34 10.31
CA SER A 121 5.04 9.84 9.27
C SER A 121 4.51 11.10 8.58
N ALA A 122 3.21 11.17 8.33
CA ALA A 122 2.58 12.35 7.74
C ALA A 122 2.60 13.53 8.72
N ALA A 123 2.26 13.28 10.00
CA ALA A 123 2.34 14.31 11.03
C ALA A 123 3.78 14.81 11.21
N ALA A 124 4.76 13.91 11.16
CA ALA A 124 6.18 14.24 11.20
C ALA A 124 6.59 15.19 10.07
N LEU A 125 6.18 14.92 8.83
CA LEU A 125 6.51 15.78 7.67
C LEU A 125 5.78 17.14 7.70
N ILE A 126 4.54 17.19 8.20
CA ILE A 126 3.74 18.42 8.21
C ILE A 126 4.17 19.38 9.32
N LEU A 127 4.62 18.84 10.46
CA LEU A 127 4.86 19.62 11.67
C LEU A 127 6.34 20.01 11.87
N PHE A 128 7.27 19.35 11.20
CA PHE A 128 8.72 19.49 11.42
C PHE A 128 9.51 19.47 10.11
#